data_AF-A0A7R7TCA4-F1
#
_entry.id   AF-A0A7R7TCA4-F1
#
_cell.length_a   1.000
_cell.length_b   1.000
_cell.length_c   1.000
_cell.angle_alpha   90.00
_cell.angle_beta   90.00
_cell.angle_gamma   90.00
#
_symmetry.space_group_name_H-M   'P 1'
#
loop_
_entity.id
_entity.type
_entity.pdbx_description
1 polymer ?
#
loop_
_entity_poly.entity_id
_entity_poly.type
_entity_poly.pdbx_seq_one_letter_code
_entity_poly.pdbx_strand_id
1 'polypeptide(L)'
;MRLTLLIAALLLAGCAGRVEYVEKVTTVRVPVKVACVEEEPSRPAYRYGKGDWPGDKAAALILADDFEKAEQYGHAWEAAAAGCLVVPAAKP
;
A
#
# COMPACT_ATOMS: atom_id res chain seq x y z
N MET A 1 41.79 -53.55 15.37
CA MET A 1 40.33 -53.41 15.51
C MET A 1 39.89 -52.34 16.51
N ARG A 2 40.61 -52.06 17.61
CA ARG A 2 40.22 -51.02 18.59
C ARG A 2 40.45 -49.57 18.11
N LEU A 3 41.51 -49.33 17.32
CA LEU A 3 41.86 -47.99 16.81
C LEU A 3 40.87 -47.47 15.75
N THR A 4 40.40 -48.35 14.87
CA THR A 4 39.43 -48.02 13.81
C THR A 4 38.06 -47.64 14.37
N LEU A 5 37.65 -48.24 15.49
CA LEU A 5 36.42 -47.90 16.22
C LEU A 5 36.50 -46.51 16.87
N LEU A 6 37.68 -46.14 17.41
CA LEU A 6 37.89 -44.82 17.99
C LEU A 6 37.87 -43.72 16.92
N ILE A 7 38.53 -43.94 15.79
CA ILE A 7 38.54 -42.98 14.68
C ILE A 7 37.12 -42.78 14.12
N ALA A 8 36.36 -43.86 13.97
CA ALA A 8 34.95 -43.79 13.56
C ALA A 8 34.09 -43.00 14.57
N ALA A 9 34.27 -43.23 15.87
CA ALA A 9 33.52 -42.51 16.90
C ALA A 9 33.82 -41.01 16.94
N LEU A 10 35.09 -40.61 16.73
CA LEU A 10 35.49 -39.20 16.65
C LEU A 10 34.92 -38.51 15.39
N LEU A 11 34.87 -39.21 14.25
CA LEU A 11 34.29 -38.67 13.01
C LEU A 11 32.77 -38.46 13.13
N LEU A 12 32.04 -39.35 13.81
CA LEU A 12 30.60 -39.19 14.00
C LEU A 12 30.22 -38.05 14.97
N ALA A 13 31.06 -37.73 15.95
CA ALA A 13 30.80 -36.66 16.90
C ALA A 13 30.84 -35.25 16.26
N GLY A 14 31.57 -35.09 15.14
CA GLY A 14 31.69 -33.81 14.43
C GLY A 14 30.43 -33.40 13.64
N CYS A 15 29.57 -34.35 13.26
CA CYS A 15 28.36 -34.08 12.48
C CYS A 15 27.12 -33.72 13.31
N ALA A 16 27.20 -33.82 14.65
CA ALA A 16 26.10 -33.46 15.56
C ALA A 16 26.13 -31.98 15.99
N GLY A 17 27.02 -31.17 15.40
CA GLY A 17 27.01 -29.72 15.57
C GLY A 17 25.72 -29.14 14.99
N ARG A 18 24.72 -28.94 15.85
CA ARG A 18 23.54 -28.12 15.51
C ARG A 18 24.06 -26.76 15.10
N VAL A 19 23.97 -26.48 13.80
CA VAL A 19 24.08 -25.12 13.31
C VAL A 19 22.82 -24.43 13.80
N GLU A 20 22.91 -23.72 14.91
CA GLU A 20 21.90 -22.73 15.27
C GLU A 20 21.96 -21.67 14.17
N TYR A 21 21.12 -21.84 13.14
CA TYR A 21 20.75 -20.77 12.24
C TYR A 21 20.00 -19.76 13.11
N VAL A 22 20.76 -18.91 13.79
CA VAL A 22 20.23 -17.68 14.38
C VAL A 22 19.91 -16.82 13.17
N GLU A 23 18.68 -16.97 12.67
CA GLU A 23 18.09 -16.07 11.69
C GLU A 23 18.14 -14.68 12.32
N LYS A 24 19.22 -13.94 12.02
CA LYS A 24 19.34 -12.55 12.41
C LYS A 24 18.27 -11.80 11.64
N VAL A 25 17.09 -11.70 12.24
CA VAL A 25 16.02 -10.83 11.79
C VAL A 25 16.58 -9.42 11.81
N THR A 26 17.07 -9.00 10.66
CA THR A 26 17.71 -7.70 10.49
C THR A 26 16.62 -6.75 10.05
N THR A 27 16.22 -5.83 10.92
CA THR A 27 15.22 -4.83 10.58
C THR A 27 15.81 -3.84 9.58
N VAL A 28 15.47 -3.97 8.31
CA VAL A 28 15.85 -3.01 7.27
C VAL A 28 14.78 -1.92 7.24
N ARG A 29 15.17 -0.67 7.52
CA ARG A 29 14.27 0.48 7.32
C ARG A 29 14.21 0.80 5.83
N VAL A 30 13.11 0.45 5.20
CA VAL A 30 12.82 0.82 3.81
C VAL A 30 12.06 2.15 3.80
N PRO A 31 12.56 3.21 3.15
CA PRO A 31 11.82 4.45 3.02
C PRO A 31 10.59 4.21 2.15
N VAL A 32 9.40 4.34 2.75
CA VAL A 32 8.13 4.32 2.03
C VAL A 32 7.73 5.76 1.73
N LYS A 33 7.27 6.00 0.49
CA LYS A 33 6.64 7.28 0.15
C LYS A 33 5.31 7.36 0.90
N VAL A 34 5.20 8.30 1.83
CA VAL A 34 3.93 8.63 2.46
C VAL A 34 3.14 9.56 1.54
N ALA A 35 1.82 9.39 1.52
CA ALA A 35 0.96 10.35 0.84
C ALA A 35 1.16 11.73 1.49
N CYS A 36 1.27 12.77 0.67
CA CYS A 36 1.41 14.14 1.18
C CYS A 36 0.09 14.65 1.78
N VAL A 37 -1.04 14.17 1.27
CA VAL A 37 -2.36 14.48 1.81
C VAL A 37 -2.64 13.56 2.99
N GLU A 38 -2.82 14.14 4.18
CA GLU A 38 -3.10 13.40 5.42
C GLU A 38 -4.55 12.94 5.52
N GLU A 39 -5.49 13.78 5.06
CA GLU A 39 -6.92 13.49 5.08
C GLU A 39 -7.51 13.68 3.68
N GLU A 40 -8.02 12.58 3.12
CA GLU A 40 -8.67 12.60 1.81
C GLU A 40 -10.09 13.17 1.94
N PRO A 41 -10.47 14.16 1.10
CA PRO A 41 -11.85 14.63 1.05
C PRO A 41 -12.83 13.47 0.81
N SER A 42 -13.97 13.51 1.48
CA SER A 42 -15.00 12.48 1.32
C SER A 42 -15.67 12.57 -0.05
N ARG A 43 -15.66 11.47 -0.80
CA ARG A 43 -16.28 11.41 -2.13
C ARG A 43 -17.81 11.56 -2.05
N PRO A 44 -18.41 12.49 -2.82
CA PRO A 44 -19.87 12.63 -2.88
C PRO A 44 -20.56 11.39 -3.45
N ALA A 45 -21.76 11.12 -2.94
CA ALA A 45 -22.64 10.11 -3.51
C ALA A 45 -23.45 10.69 -4.68
N TYR A 46 -22.99 10.49 -5.90
CA TYR A 46 -23.71 10.90 -7.11
C TYR A 46 -24.99 10.08 -7.31
N ARG A 47 -26.02 10.69 -7.89
CA ARG A 47 -27.34 10.12 -8.13
C ARG A 47 -27.61 9.83 -9.60
N TYR A 48 -26.96 10.55 -10.52
CA TYR A 48 -27.13 10.40 -11.96
C TYR A 48 -26.74 8.98 -12.39
N GLY A 49 -27.59 8.37 -13.22
CA GLY A 49 -27.41 6.99 -13.68
C GLY A 49 -27.68 5.91 -12.62
N LYS A 50 -28.20 6.26 -11.44
CA LYS A 50 -28.62 5.27 -10.43
C LYS A 50 -30.13 5.04 -10.47
N GLY A 51 -30.52 3.77 -10.39
CA GLY A 51 -31.93 3.36 -10.39
C GLY A 51 -32.57 3.46 -11.77
N ASP A 52 -33.90 3.46 -11.77
CA ASP A 52 -34.69 3.57 -13.00
C ASP A 52 -34.61 4.97 -13.61
N TRP A 53 -34.72 5.06 -14.93
CA TRP A 53 -34.64 6.34 -15.65
C TRP A 53 -35.79 7.28 -15.27
N PRO A 54 -35.51 8.47 -14.72
CA PRO A 54 -36.56 9.37 -14.25
C PRO A 54 -37.14 10.27 -15.35
N GLY A 55 -36.70 10.11 -16.60
CA GLY A 55 -37.02 11.00 -17.72
C GLY A 55 -36.02 12.15 -17.87
N ASP A 56 -35.91 12.69 -19.08
CA ASP A 56 -34.80 13.57 -19.49
C ASP A 56 -34.67 14.82 -18.62
N LYS A 57 -35.80 15.49 -18.30
CA LYS A 57 -35.78 16.71 -17.49
C LYS A 57 -35.30 16.44 -16.07
N ALA A 58 -35.79 15.36 -15.44
CA ALA A 58 -35.39 15.00 -14.10
C ALA A 58 -33.93 14.52 -14.06
N ALA A 59 -33.51 13.76 -15.08
CA ALA A 59 -32.13 13.33 -15.23
C ALA A 59 -31.16 14.52 -15.39
N ALA A 60 -31.54 15.53 -16.18
CA ALA A 60 -30.74 16.75 -16.35
C ALA A 60 -30.56 17.53 -15.04
N LEU A 61 -31.63 17.65 -14.23
CA LEU A 61 -31.54 18.31 -12.92
C LEU A 61 -30.67 17.52 -11.93
N ILE A 62 -30.76 16.19 -11.94
CA ILE A 62 -29.91 15.33 -11.12
C ILE A 62 -28.44 15.47 -11.54
N LEU A 63 -28.17 15.47 -12.86
CA LEU A 63 -26.82 15.66 -13.38
C LEU A 63 -26.22 17.00 -12.97
N ALA A 64 -27.00 18.08 -13.03
CA ALA A 64 -26.53 19.41 -12.64
C ALA A 64 -26.12 19.48 -11.16
N ASP A 65 -26.93 18.92 -10.26
CA ASP A 65 -26.60 18.82 -8.83
C ASP A 65 -25.37 17.96 -8.55
N ASP A 66 -25.24 16.83 -9.26
CA ASP A 66 -24.05 15.98 -9.13
C ASP A 66 -22.78 16.65 -9.68
N PHE A 67 -22.91 17.46 -10.73
CA PHE A 67 -21.81 18.22 -11.31
C PHE A 67 -21.28 19.25 -10.31
N GLU A 68 -22.15 20.02 -9.67
CA GLU A 68 -21.76 20.99 -8.65
C GLU A 68 -21.02 20.31 -7.48
N LYS A 69 -21.50 19.15 -7.02
CA LYS A 69 -20.81 18.35 -6.00
C LYS A 69 -19.44 17.86 -6.46
N ALA A 70 -19.31 17.50 -7.73
CA ALA A 70 -18.04 17.07 -8.30
C ALA A 70 -17.04 18.23 -8.36
N GLU A 71 -17.48 19.44 -8.70
CA GLU A 71 -16.63 20.64 -8.67
C GLU A 71 -16.16 20.96 -7.25
N GLN A 72 -17.07 20.97 -6.28
CA GLN A 72 -16.74 21.19 -4.87
C GLN A 72 -15.74 20.13 -4.34
N TYR A 73 -15.92 18.88 -4.73
CA TYR A 73 -14.99 17.79 -4.40
C TYR A 73 -13.62 17.99 -5.04
N GLY A 74 -13.57 18.46 -6.28
CA GLY A 74 -12.32 18.85 -6.96
C GLY A 74 -11.58 19.94 -6.20
N HIS A 75 -12.27 21.01 -5.82
CA HIS A 75 -11.68 22.09 -5.02
C HIS A 75 -11.20 21.63 -3.64
N ALA A 76 -11.93 20.71 -3.00
CA ALA A 76 -11.48 20.12 -1.73
C ALA A 76 -10.16 19.35 -1.91
N TRP A 77 -9.99 18.63 -3.03
CA TRP A 77 -8.73 17.96 -3.35
C TRP A 77 -7.60 18.93 -3.66
N GLU A 78 -7.88 20.00 -4.41
CA GLU A 78 -6.89 21.06 -4.67
C GLU A 78 -6.41 21.70 -3.37
N ALA A 79 -7.34 21.96 -2.44
CA ALA A 79 -7.01 22.48 -1.11
C ALA A 79 -6.23 21.47 -0.26
N ALA A 80 -6.63 20.20 -0.25
CA ALA A 80 -5.97 19.15 0.51
C ALA A 80 -4.54 18.86 -0.01
N ALA A 81 -4.32 18.99 -1.31
CA ALA A 81 -3.02 18.84 -1.95
C ALA A 81 -2.18 20.14 -1.95
N ALA A 82 -2.70 21.25 -1.42
CA ALA A 82 -1.99 22.51 -1.41
C ALA A 82 -0.68 22.39 -0.60
N GLY A 83 0.45 22.72 -1.22
CA GLY A 83 1.78 22.58 -0.60
C GLY A 83 2.43 21.22 -0.81
N CYS A 84 1.75 20.26 -1.45
CA CYS A 84 2.38 19.01 -1.85
C CYS A 84 3.37 19.21 -3.00
N LEU A 85 4.62 18.81 -2.76
CA LEU A 85 5.65 18.83 -3.80
C LEU A 85 5.52 17.58 -4.67
N VAL A 86 5.37 17.78 -5.99
CA VAL A 86 5.58 16.69 -6.96
C VAL A 86 7.07 16.40 -6.97
N VAL A 87 7.50 15.36 -6.24
CA VAL A 87 8.87 14.85 -6.39
C VAL A 87 8.90 14.05 -7.69
N PRO A 88 9.60 14.51 -8.75
CA PRO A 88 9.70 13.74 -9.98
C PRO A 88 10.28 12.36 -9.65
N ALA A 89 9.72 11.32 -10.25
CA ALA A 89 10.24 9.98 -10.09
C ALA A 89 11.73 9.97 -10.48
N ALA A 90 12.61 9.57 -9.55
CA ALA A 90 14.01 9.38 -9.85
C ALA A 90 14.10 8.36 -11.00
N LYS A 91 14.72 8.79 -12.10
CA LYS A 91 14.97 7.93 -13.25
C LYS A 91 15.94 6.81 -12.80
N PRO A 92 15.68 5.54 -13.14
CA PRO A 92 16.53 4.42 -12.74
C PRO A 92 17.94 4.54 -13.32
#